data_AF-A0A7D9M001-F1
#
_entry.id   AF-A0A7D9M001-F1
#
_cell.length_a   1.000
_cell.length_b   1.000
_cell.length_c   1.000
_cell.angle_alpha   90.00
_cell.angle_beta   90.00
_cell.angle_gamma   90.00
#
_symmetry.space_group_name_H-M   'P 1'
#
loop_
_entity.id
_entity.type
_entity.pdbx_description
1 polymer ?
#
loop_
_entity_poly.entity_id
_entity_poly.type
_entity_poly.pdbx_seq_one_letter_code
_entity_poly.pdbx_strand_id
1 'polypeptide(L)'
;MKKFDTQKFVADLMQQQWENVYFFAETPNAKWEIWKMLFLEVHAPLQNKKIRTRRVPWITSSIKELINTRDKLKRKAIITNLENDWLSYQRTRNKVNIELRNARKDYYSTKIAGDKSNTKEAWKTINSLLGRQNKPTIVNELIV
;
A
#
# COMPACT_ATOMS: atom_id res chain seq x y z
N MET A 1 -21.28 -0.51 -10.88
CA MET A 1 -20.03 -0.29 -11.65
C MET A 1 -19.92 1.19 -12.05
N LYS A 2 -19.41 2.09 -11.19
CA LYS A 2 -19.49 3.55 -11.43
C LYS A 2 -18.36 4.15 -12.29
N LYS A 3 -17.43 3.32 -12.80
CA LYS A 3 -16.28 3.72 -13.64
C LYS A 3 -15.94 2.66 -14.71
N PHE A 4 -16.92 1.91 -15.18
CA PHE A 4 -16.70 0.98 -16.28
C PHE A 4 -16.76 1.77 -17.60
N ASP A 5 -15.66 1.76 -18.34
CA ASP A 5 -15.57 2.37 -19.65
C ASP A 5 -15.75 1.28 -20.70
N THR A 6 -16.96 1.21 -21.26
CA THR A 6 -17.34 0.20 -22.24
C THR A 6 -16.51 0.30 -23.51
N GLN A 7 -16.19 1.51 -23.97
CA GLN A 7 -15.43 1.71 -25.21
C GLN A 7 -14.00 1.23 -25.04
N LYS A 8 -13.38 1.59 -23.91
CA LYS A 8 -12.05 1.09 -23.57
C LYS A 8 -12.02 -0.43 -23.42
N PHE A 9 -13.01 -1.01 -22.76
CA PHE A 9 -13.12 -2.45 -22.60
C PHE A 9 -13.19 -3.18 -23.95
N VAL A 10 -14.01 -2.68 -24.89
CA VAL A 10 -14.10 -3.27 -26.23
C VAL A 10 -12.79 -3.09 -27.00
N ALA A 11 -12.17 -1.91 -26.92
CA ALA A 11 -10.89 -1.65 -27.59
C ALA A 11 -9.76 -2.57 -27.08
N ASP A 12 -9.70 -2.76 -25.76
CA ASP A 12 -8.75 -3.66 -25.09
C ASP A 12 -8.93 -5.11 -25.56
N LEU A 13 -10.18 -5.58 -25.67
CA LEU A 13 -10.48 -6.91 -26.21
C LEU A 13 -10.11 -7.04 -27.69
N MET A 14 -10.40 -6.04 -28.52
CA MET A 14 -10.09 -6.10 -29.97
C MET A 14 -8.58 -6.13 -30.26
N GLN A 15 -7.74 -5.68 -29.33
CA GLN A 15 -6.27 -5.70 -29.50
C GLN A 15 -5.64 -7.05 -29.12
N GLN A 16 -6.38 -7.97 -28.50
CA GLN A 16 -5.86 -9.28 -28.14
C GLN A 16 -5.77 -10.21 -29.35
N GLN A 17 -4.72 -11.04 -29.37
CA GLN A 17 -4.48 -12.04 -30.42
C GLN A 17 -5.37 -13.28 -30.20
N TRP A 18 -6.68 -13.14 -30.40
CA TRP A 18 -7.64 -14.23 -30.21
C TRP A 18 -7.41 -15.39 -31.17
N GLU A 19 -6.74 -15.15 -32.29
CA GLU A 19 -6.28 -16.16 -33.22
C GLU A 19 -5.52 -17.29 -32.52
N ASN A 20 -4.78 -16.96 -31.44
CA ASN A 20 -4.02 -17.91 -30.63
C ASN A 20 -4.92 -18.99 -30.01
N VAL A 21 -6.19 -18.66 -29.70
CA VAL A 21 -7.17 -19.62 -29.18
C VAL A 21 -7.51 -20.68 -30.23
N TYR A 22 -7.49 -20.31 -31.51
CA TYR A 22 -7.82 -21.21 -32.61
C TYR A 22 -6.60 -21.98 -33.11
N PHE A 23 -5.42 -21.36 -33.12
CA PHE A 23 -4.21 -21.95 -33.68
C PHE A 23 -3.41 -22.84 -32.72
N PHE A 24 -3.41 -22.56 -31.41
CA PHE A 24 -2.53 -23.25 -30.46
C PHE A 24 -3.24 -24.28 -29.56
N ALA A 25 -4.52 -24.56 -29.79
CA ALA A 25 -5.28 -25.49 -28.98
C ALA A 25 -6.25 -26.36 -29.79
N GLU A 26 -6.12 -27.68 -29.63
CA GLU A 26 -6.97 -28.67 -30.31
C GLU A 26 -8.23 -28.99 -29.50
N THR A 27 -8.14 -28.98 -28.17
CA THR A 27 -9.26 -29.35 -27.28
C THR A 27 -10.01 -28.13 -26.76
N PRO A 28 -11.34 -28.24 -26.50
CA PRO A 28 -12.11 -27.15 -25.91
C PRO A 28 -11.52 -26.62 -24.59
N ASN A 29 -10.95 -27.49 -23.76
CA ASN A 29 -10.34 -27.09 -22.49
C ASN A 29 -9.05 -26.27 -22.71
N ALA A 30 -8.21 -26.66 -23.67
CA ALA A 30 -7.01 -25.89 -24.01
C ALA A 30 -7.37 -24.51 -24.58
N LYS A 31 -8.42 -24.43 -25.42
CA LYS A 31 -8.94 -23.17 -25.94
C LYS A 31 -9.41 -22.24 -24.83
N TRP A 32 -10.11 -22.80 -23.84
CA TRP A 32 -10.55 -22.06 -22.67
C TRP A 32 -9.39 -21.45 -21.87
N GLU A 33 -8.31 -22.21 -21.62
CA GLU A 33 -7.18 -21.68 -20.86
C GLU A 33 -6.42 -20.57 -21.61
N ILE A 34 -6.24 -20.70 -22.93
CA ILE A 34 -5.64 -19.63 -23.75
C ILE A 34 -6.52 -18.38 -23.74
N TRP A 35 -7.83 -18.54 -23.96
CA TRP A 35 -8.78 -17.43 -23.93
C TRP A 35 -8.75 -16.71 -22.57
N LYS A 36 -8.80 -17.49 -21.48
CA LYS A 36 -8.78 -16.98 -20.12
C LYS A 36 -7.49 -16.24 -19.82
N MET A 37 -6.34 -16.75 -20.26
CA MET A 37 -5.05 -16.09 -20.09
C MET A 37 -5.02 -14.72 -20.78
N LEU A 38 -5.38 -14.65 -22.07
CA LEU A 38 -5.42 -13.40 -22.83
C LEU A 38 -6.40 -12.38 -22.21
N PHE A 39 -7.58 -12.85 -21.80
CA PHE A 39 -8.57 -12.00 -21.14
C PHE A 39 -8.06 -11.44 -19.80
N LEU A 40 -7.45 -12.29 -18.96
CA LEU A 40 -6.95 -11.87 -17.65
C LEU A 40 -5.74 -10.96 -17.75
N GLU A 41 -4.89 -11.08 -18.78
CA GLU A 41 -3.73 -10.21 -18.97
C GLU A 41 -4.13 -8.73 -19.06
N VAL A 42 -5.20 -8.42 -19.78
CA VAL A 42 -5.65 -7.04 -19.99
C VAL A 42 -6.61 -6.56 -18.91
N HIS A 43 -7.54 -7.42 -18.47
CA HIS A 43 -8.63 -7.01 -17.59
C HIS A 43 -8.47 -7.43 -16.13
N ALA A 44 -7.52 -8.30 -15.81
CA ALA A 44 -7.22 -8.69 -14.44
C ALA A 44 -5.73 -9.00 -14.21
N PRO A 45 -4.80 -8.10 -14.61
CA PRO A 45 -3.38 -8.34 -14.48
C PRO A 45 -3.02 -8.61 -13.02
N LEU A 46 -2.13 -9.57 -12.79
CA LEU A 46 -1.62 -9.87 -11.46
C LEU A 46 -0.87 -8.64 -10.92
N GLN A 47 -1.41 -8.04 -9.86
CA GLN A 47 -0.80 -6.89 -9.22
C GLN A 47 -0.05 -7.32 -7.95
N ASN A 48 1.25 -7.08 -7.94
CA ASN A 48 2.05 -7.20 -6.73
C ASN A 48 1.69 -6.08 -5.75
N LYS A 49 0.92 -6.41 -4.71
CA LYS A 49 0.55 -5.48 -3.65
C LYS A 49 1.36 -5.79 -2.39
N LYS A 50 2.06 -4.78 -1.86
CA LYS A 50 2.69 -4.88 -0.55
C LYS A 50 1.59 -4.87 0.53
N ILE A 51 1.33 -6.03 1.10
CA ILE A 51 0.42 -6.16 2.24
C ILE A 51 1.21 -5.83 3.51
N ARG A 52 0.77 -4.84 4.27
CA ARG A 52 1.32 -4.57 5.59
C ARG A 52 0.60 -5.44 6.61
N THR A 53 1.24 -6.52 7.05
CA THR A 53 0.62 -7.53 7.93
C THR A 53 0.25 -6.99 9.31
N ARG A 54 0.97 -5.95 9.81
CA ARG A 54 0.74 -5.36 11.14
C ARG A 54 0.25 -3.93 11.05
N ARG A 55 -0.81 -3.63 11.81
CA ARG A 55 -1.33 -2.27 12.01
C ARG A 55 -0.25 -1.40 12.65
N VAL A 56 -0.21 -0.13 12.27
CA VAL A 56 0.68 0.86 12.88
C VAL A 56 0.05 1.28 14.21
N PRO A 57 0.66 0.94 15.36
CA PRO A 57 -0.02 1.05 16.64
C PRO A 57 -0.25 2.51 17.07
N TRP A 58 0.56 3.45 16.60
CA TRP A 58 0.40 4.88 16.89
C TRP A 58 -0.53 5.63 15.92
N ILE A 59 -1.15 4.96 14.95
CA ILE A 59 -2.12 5.61 14.05
C ILE A 59 -3.55 5.33 14.54
N THR A 60 -4.12 6.32 15.24
CA THR A 60 -5.48 6.30 15.76
C THR A 60 -6.53 6.58 14.68
N SER A 61 -7.82 6.42 15.02
CA SER A 61 -8.94 6.82 14.16
C SER A 61 -8.91 8.33 13.84
N SER A 62 -8.63 9.18 14.84
CA SER A 62 -8.55 10.63 14.67
C SER A 62 -7.48 11.05 13.66
N ILE A 63 -6.30 10.42 13.68
CA ILE A 63 -5.24 10.67 12.70
C ILE A 63 -5.68 10.24 11.29
N LYS A 64 -6.41 9.12 11.18
CA LYS A 64 -6.97 8.68 9.89
C LYS A 64 -8.01 9.65 9.34
N GLU A 65 -8.88 10.18 10.19
CA GLU A 65 -9.86 11.21 9.81
C GLU A 65 -9.17 12.49 9.32
N LEU A 66 -8.09 12.89 9.99
CA LEU A 66 -7.30 14.04 9.59
C LEU A 66 -6.58 13.81 8.24
N ILE A 67 -6.03 12.61 8.03
CA ILE A 67 -5.47 12.18 6.74
C ILE A 67 -6.54 12.23 5.64
N ASN A 68 -7.74 11.70 5.90
CA ASN A 68 -8.84 11.72 4.96
C ASN A 68 -9.26 13.15 4.61
N THR A 69 -9.30 14.04 5.60
CA THR A 69 -9.61 15.46 5.42
C THR A 69 -8.56 16.15 4.55
N ARG A 70 -7.27 15.92 4.83
CA ARG A 70 -6.16 16.39 3.99
C ARG A 70 -6.32 15.93 2.54
N ASP A 71 -6.66 14.66 2.32
CA ASP A 71 -6.79 14.09 0.98
C ASP A 71 -8.02 14.64 0.24
N LYS A 72 -9.13 14.88 0.94
CA LYS A 72 -10.29 15.59 0.38
C LYS A 72 -9.91 17.01 -0.05
N LEU A 73 -9.22 17.76 0.80
CA LEU A 73 -8.78 19.12 0.48
C LEU A 73 -7.79 19.14 -0.69
N LYS A 74 -6.89 18.16 -0.77
CA LYS A 74 -5.98 18.00 -1.93
C LYS A 74 -6.77 17.81 -3.23
N ARG A 75 -7.76 16.90 -3.23
CA ARG A 75 -8.62 16.70 -4.41
C ARG A 75 -9.37 17.97 -4.79
N LYS A 76 -9.92 18.68 -3.80
CA LYS A 76 -10.61 19.95 -4.03
C LYS A 76 -9.68 20.98 -4.68
N ALA A 77 -8.50 21.21 -4.10
CA ALA A 77 -7.51 22.15 -4.63
C ALA A 77 -7.07 21.84 -6.07
N ILE A 78 -6.92 20.55 -6.41
CA ILE A 78 -6.60 20.13 -7.79
C ILE A 78 -7.74 20.48 -8.76
N ILE A 79 -9.00 20.31 -8.34
CA ILE A 79 -10.17 20.57 -9.18
C ILE A 79 -10.42 22.07 -9.33
N THR A 80 -10.35 22.83 -8.24
CA THR A 80 -10.70 24.26 -8.23
C THR A 80 -9.55 25.15 -8.68
N ASN A 81 -8.31 24.71 -8.48
CA ASN A 81 -7.09 25.47 -8.72
C ASN A 81 -7.06 26.87 -8.07
N LEU A 82 -7.78 27.04 -6.96
CA LEU A 82 -7.83 28.29 -6.21
C LEU A 82 -6.76 28.31 -5.11
N GLU A 83 -6.10 29.46 -4.95
CA GLU A 83 -5.04 29.64 -3.94
C GLU A 83 -5.54 29.33 -2.52
N ASN A 84 -6.75 29.75 -2.17
CA ASN A 84 -7.33 29.49 -0.85
C ASN A 84 -7.52 27.99 -0.55
N ASP A 85 -7.83 27.19 -1.57
CA ASP A 85 -7.95 25.74 -1.41
C ASP A 85 -6.57 25.08 -1.25
N TRP A 86 -5.55 25.60 -1.94
CA TRP A 86 -4.15 25.19 -1.74
C TRP A 86 -3.65 25.54 -0.33
N LEU A 87 -3.92 26.75 0.16
CA LEU A 87 -3.60 27.17 1.53
C LEU A 87 -4.27 26.27 2.57
N SER A 88 -5.54 25.93 2.36
CA SER A 88 -6.29 25.02 3.24
C SER A 88 -5.67 23.61 3.27
N TYR A 89 -5.27 23.10 2.10
CA TYR A 89 -4.53 21.85 2.00
C TYR A 89 -3.18 21.92 2.73
N GLN A 90 -2.38 22.98 2.53
CA GLN A 90 -1.08 23.14 3.17
C GLN A 90 -1.19 23.16 4.70
N ARG A 91 -2.14 23.91 5.26
CA ARG A 91 -2.41 23.95 6.71
C ARG A 91 -2.75 22.55 7.24
N THR A 92 -3.65 21.84 6.56
CA THR A 92 -4.07 20.50 6.98
C THR A 92 -2.94 19.47 6.82
N ARG A 93 -2.13 19.58 5.76
CA ARG A 93 -0.93 18.74 5.56
C ARG A 93 0.05 18.90 6.72
N ASN A 94 0.31 20.13 7.14
CA ASN A 94 1.22 20.41 8.25
C ASN A 94 0.65 19.87 9.57
N LYS A 95 -0.66 20.05 9.81
CA LYS A 95 -1.35 19.45 10.98
C LYS A 95 -1.20 17.93 11.00
N VAL A 96 -1.44 17.24 9.87
CA VAL A 96 -1.24 15.78 9.77
C VAL A 96 0.19 15.38 10.11
N ASN A 97 1.19 16.10 9.60
CA ASN A 97 2.59 15.80 9.86
C ASN A 97 2.95 15.95 11.35
N ILE A 98 2.44 17.00 12.00
CA ILE A 98 2.63 17.24 13.43
C ILE A 98 1.99 16.10 14.24
N GLU A 99 0.73 15.78 13.98
CA GLU A 99 0.01 14.71 14.70
C GLU A 99 0.68 13.34 14.53
N LEU A 100 1.13 13.00 13.31
CA LEU A 100 1.88 11.76 13.07
C LEU A 100 3.21 11.72 13.84
N ARG A 101 3.91 12.84 13.91
CA ARG A 101 5.18 12.94 14.65
C ARG A 101 4.94 12.80 16.15
N ASN A 102 3.93 13.47 16.68
CA ASN A 102 3.57 13.42 18.10
C ASN A 102 3.11 12.02 18.49
N ALA A 103 2.15 11.44 17.77
CA ALA A 103 1.67 10.10 18.07
C ALA A 103 2.77 9.03 18.01
N ARG A 104 3.68 9.13 17.03
CA ARG A 104 4.86 8.25 16.99
C ARG A 104 5.75 8.46 18.20
N LYS A 105 6.07 9.71 18.56
CA LYS A 105 6.88 10.04 19.74
C LYS A 105 6.24 9.46 21.01
N ASP A 106 4.97 9.77 21.25
CA ASP A 106 4.24 9.38 22.45
C ASP A 106 4.15 7.86 22.59
N TYR A 107 3.89 7.14 21.50
CA TYR A 107 3.89 5.68 21.50
C TYR A 107 5.24 5.08 21.93
N TYR A 108 6.35 5.58 21.39
CA TYR A 108 7.66 5.04 21.75
C TYR A 108 8.12 5.50 23.13
N SER A 109 7.82 6.74 23.52
CA SER A 109 8.09 7.25 24.86
C SER A 109 7.32 6.45 25.93
N THR A 110 6.04 6.19 25.72
CA THR A 110 5.22 5.36 26.64
C THR A 110 5.69 3.92 26.68
N LYS A 111 6.01 3.32 25.53
CA LYS A 111 6.53 1.95 25.47
C LYS A 111 7.85 1.79 26.24
N ILE A 112 8.81 2.69 26.00
CA ILE A 112 10.10 2.66 26.71
C ILE A 112 9.92 2.92 28.21
N ALA A 113 9.02 3.84 28.58
CA ALA A 113 8.74 4.13 29.99
C ALA A 113 7.98 3.00 30.71
N GLY A 114 7.20 2.18 30.00
CA GLY A 114 6.56 0.98 30.54
C GLY A 114 7.56 -0.16 30.80
N ASP A 115 8.59 -0.26 29.95
CA ASP A 115 9.64 -1.29 30.03
C ASP A 115 10.75 -0.96 31.04
N LYS A 116 10.53 -0.06 32.01
CA LYS A 116 11.55 0.40 32.99
C LYS A 116 12.23 -0.73 33.77
N SER A 117 11.50 -1.81 34.05
CA SER A 117 12.05 -2.98 34.75
C SER A 117 12.79 -3.96 33.82
N ASN A 118 12.67 -3.78 32.49
CA ASN A 118 13.22 -4.69 31.50
C ASN A 118 14.04 -3.92 30.45
N THR A 119 15.24 -3.51 30.87
CA THR A 119 16.23 -2.79 30.07
C THR A 119 16.51 -3.48 28.72
N LYS A 120 16.45 -4.82 28.67
CA LYS A 120 16.64 -5.60 27.44
C LYS A 120 15.55 -5.33 26.39
N GLU A 121 14.28 -5.26 26.80
CA GLU A 121 13.16 -4.97 25.89
C GLU A 121 13.12 -3.50 25.45
N ALA A 122 13.51 -2.57 26.35
CA ALA A 122 13.72 -1.17 26.00
C ALA A 122 14.79 -1.02 24.91
N TRP A 123 15.94 -1.68 25.07
CA TRP A 123 17.01 -1.68 24.05
C TRP A 123 16.59 -2.35 22.75
N LYS A 124 15.82 -3.45 22.78
CA LYS A 124 15.24 -4.03 21.57
C LYS A 124 14.34 -3.04 20.83
N THR A 125 13.50 -2.30 21.57
CA THR A 125 12.63 -1.28 21.00
C THR A 125 13.43 -0.13 20.37
N ILE A 126 14.50 0.33 21.03
CA ILE A 126 15.40 1.37 20.51
C ILE A 126 16.18 0.90 19.28
N ASN A 127 16.74 -0.31 19.30
CA ASN A 127 17.45 -0.88 18.15
C ASN A 127 16.50 -1.06 16.96
N SER A 128 15.26 -1.46 17.23
CA SER A 128 14.21 -1.56 16.21
C SER A 128 13.87 -0.20 15.59
N LEU A 129 13.79 0.84 16.41
CA LEU A 129 13.60 2.23 15.97
C LEU A 129 14.73 2.76 15.10
N LEU A 130 15.98 2.47 15.48
CA LEU A 130 17.18 2.93 14.79
C LEU A 130 17.54 2.07 13.58
N GLY A 131 16.75 1.04 13.26
CA GLY A 131 17.05 0.10 12.17
C GLY A 131 18.27 -0.78 12.44
N ARG A 132 18.75 -0.86 13.68
CA ARG A 132 19.89 -1.68 14.13
C ARG A 132 19.49 -3.13 14.41
N GLN A 133 18.48 -3.63 13.70
CA GLN A 133 18.03 -5.00 13.84
C GLN A 133 19.17 -5.90 13.35
N ASN A 134 19.67 -6.80 14.19
CA ASN A 134 20.57 -7.84 13.71
C ASN A 134 19.78 -8.67 12.70
N LYS A 135 20.26 -8.74 11.45
CA LYS A 135 19.74 -9.71 10.50
C LYS A 135 19.98 -11.10 11.12
N PRO A 136 19.01 -12.02 11.08
CA PRO A 136 19.29 -13.38 11.50
C PRO A 136 20.46 -13.88 10.64
N THR A 137 21.57 -14.22 11.28
CA THR A 137 22.62 -15.00 10.63
C THR A 137 21.98 -16.33 10.29
N ILE A 138 21.67 -16.55 9.01
CA ILE A 138 21.31 -17.87 8.52
C ILE A 138 22.60 -18.66 8.62
N VAL A 139 22.73 -19.48 9.67
CA VAL A 139 23.80 -20.46 9.76
C VAL A 139 23.45 -21.51 8.73
N ASN A 140 23.99 -21.36 7.51
CA ASN A 140 24.04 -22.48 6.58
C ASN A 140 24.95 -23.51 7.26
N GLU A 141 24.44 -24.74 7.41
CA GLU A 141 25.08 -25.84 8.10
C GLU A 141 26.57 -25.93 7.72
N LEU A 142 27.43 -26.20 8.72
CA LEU A 142 28.82 -26.52 8.47
C LEU A 142 28.83 -27.80 7.63
N ILE A 143 29.28 -27.69 6.38
CA ILE A 143 29.63 -28.84 5.57
C ILE A 143 30.81 -29.50 6.30
N VAL A 144 30.53 -30.61 6.98
CA VAL A 144 31.54 -31.55 7.52
C VAL A 144 31.97 -32.47 6.41
#